data_AF-A0A2K5EFQ3-F1
#
_entry.id   AF-A0A2K5EFQ3-F1
#
_cell.length_a   1.000
_cell.length_b   1.000
_cell.length_c   1.000
_cell.angle_alpha   90.00
_cell.angle_beta   90.00
_cell.angle_gamma   90.00
#
_symmetry.space_group_name_H-M   'P 1'
#
loop_
_entity.id
_entity.type
_entity.pdbx_description
1 polymer ?
#
loop_
_entity_poly.entity_id
_entity_poly.type
_entity_poly.pdbx_seq_one_letter_code
_entity_poly.pdbx_strand_id
1 'polypeptide(L)' 'MFTWGTFPGCLADQLEICALVVRQLPAHKFYFLVGYSETLLSHFFKCPVRLHLQTVPSKVVYI' A
#
# COMPACT_ATOMS: atom_id res chain seq x y z
N MET A 1 -16.47 -25.35 -2.82
CA MET A 1 -15.84 -25.65 -1.52
C MET A 1 -14.45 -26.27 -1.73
N PHE A 2 -13.52 -25.50 -2.32
CA PHE A 2 -12.10 -25.92 -2.46
C PHE A 2 -11.13 -24.72 -2.48
N THR A 3 -11.59 -23.51 -2.83
CA THR A 3 -10.73 -22.31 -2.91
C THR A 3 -10.56 -21.55 -1.60
N TRP A 4 -11.36 -21.83 -0.56
CA TRP A 4 -11.26 -21.16 0.75
C TRP A 4 -10.18 -21.79 1.67
N GLY A 5 -9.65 -22.96 1.32
CA GLY A 5 -8.68 -23.69 2.14
C GLY A 5 -7.21 -23.43 1.77
N THR A 6 -6.93 -22.92 0.56
CA THR A 6 -5.54 -22.78 0.07
C THR A 6 -4.87 -21.51 0.58
N PHE A 7 -5.64 -20.50 1.00
CA PHE A 7 -5.10 -19.32 1.65
C PHE A 7 -6.09 -18.71 2.65
N PRO A 8 -5.96 -19.04 3.95
CA PRO A 8 -6.76 -18.40 4.99
C PRO A 8 -6.32 -16.92 5.09
N GLY A 9 -7.02 -16.03 4.39
CA GLY A 9 -6.74 -14.58 4.37
C GLY A 9 -6.21 -13.99 3.06
N CYS A 10 -6.13 -14.75 1.95
CA CYS A 10 -5.66 -14.22 0.66
C CYS A 10 -6.79 -13.83 -0.32
N LEU A 11 -8.05 -13.95 0.12
CA LEU A 11 -9.10 -13.02 -0.33
C LEU A 11 -9.04 -11.82 0.62
N ALA A 12 -8.07 -10.95 0.39
CA ALA A 12 -8.04 -9.68 1.08
C ALA A 12 -9.16 -8.83 0.46
N ASP A 13 -10.34 -8.82 1.09
CA ASP A 13 -11.42 -7.85 0.82
C ASP A 13 -10.86 -6.40 0.90
N GLN A 14 -9.72 -6.25 1.57
CA GLN A 14 -8.95 -5.02 1.73
C GLN A 14 -7.56 -5.14 1.08
N LEU A 15 -7.27 -4.29 0.09
CA LEU A 15 -5.99 -4.27 -0.63
C LEU A 15 -4.95 -3.51 0.18
N GLU A 16 -3.91 -4.18 0.67
CA GLU A 16 -2.82 -3.53 1.41
C GLU A 16 -1.61 -3.33 0.50
N ILE A 17 -1.20 -2.07 0.34
CA ILE A 17 -0.04 -1.69 -0.48
C ILE A 17 1.04 -1.15 0.45
N CYS A 18 2.16 -1.86 0.55
CA CYS A 18 3.33 -1.41 1.29
C CYS A 18 4.33 -0.75 0.34
N ALA A 19 4.64 0.53 0.56
CA ALA A 19 5.61 1.26 -0.23
C ALA A 19 6.77 1.76 0.64
N LEU A 20 7.99 1.36 0.26
CA LEU A 20 9.23 1.87 0.83
C LEU A 20 9.63 3.11 0.04
N VAL A 21 9.65 4.26 0.71
CA VAL A 21 9.95 5.53 0.03
C VAL A 21 11.17 6.19 0.62
N VAL A 22 12.08 6.61 -0.26
CA VAL A 22 13.26 7.39 0.12
C VAL A 22 12.82 8.81 0.46
N ARG A 23 13.36 9.37 1.55
CA ARG A 23 13.00 10.67 2.12
C ARG A 23 13.45 11.87 1.26
N GLN A 24 13.10 11.87 -0.02
CA GLN A 24 13.49 12.90 -1.00
C GLN A 24 12.47 14.06 -1.08
N LEU A 25 11.21 13.82 -0.70
CA LEU A 25 10.16 14.85 -0.73
C LEU A 25 9.73 15.27 0.70
N PRO A 26 9.21 16.50 0.86
CA PRO A 26 8.66 16.96 2.12
C PRO A 26 7.40 16.17 2.51
N ALA A 27 7.25 15.89 3.81
CA ALA A 27 6.21 15.01 4.35
C ALA A 27 4.77 15.36 3.92
N HIS A 28 4.46 16.64 3.73
CA HIS A 28 3.12 17.08 3.31
C HIS A 28 2.70 16.50 1.94
N LYS A 29 3.64 16.41 0.97
CA LYS A 29 3.34 15.83 -0.34
C LYS A 29 3.12 14.33 -0.25
N PHE A 30 3.82 13.67 0.67
CA PHE A 30 3.65 12.24 0.90
C PHE A 30 2.25 11.91 1.45
N TYR A 31 1.80 12.61 2.49
CA TYR A 31 0.45 12.39 3.03
C TYR A 31 -0.64 12.68 1.98
N PHE A 32 -0.46 13.71 1.15
CA PHE A 32 -1.37 14.00 0.05
C PHE A 32 -1.40 12.86 -0.98
N LEU A 33 -0.22 12.38 -1.42
CA LEU A 33 -0.11 11.30 -2.40
C LEU A 33 -0.69 9.98 -1.87
N VAL A 34 -0.50 9.67 -0.58
CA VAL A 34 -1.11 8.49 0.06
C VAL A 34 -2.62 8.56 0.02
N GLY A 35 -3.21 9.63 0.56
CA GLY A 35 -4.68 9.75 0.57
C GLY A 35 -5.26 9.77 -0.84
N TYR A 36 -4.57 10.42 -1.80
CA TYR A 36 -4.97 10.43 -3.20
C TYR A 36 -4.98 9.03 -3.81
N SER A 37 -3.92 8.25 -3.59
CA SER A 37 -3.81 6.90 -4.13
C SER A 37 -4.76 5.91 -3.43
N GLU A 38 -4.95 5.99 -2.12
CA GLU A 38 -5.96 5.19 -1.41
C GLU A 38 -7.36 5.46 -1.96
N THR A 39 -7.74 6.73 -2.11
CA THR A 39 -9.08 7.11 -2.59
C THR A 39 -9.29 6.69 -4.04
N LEU A 40 -8.30 6.93 -4.91
CA LEU A 40 -8.37 6.58 -6.32
C LEU A 40 -8.45 5.07 -6.51
N LEU A 41 -7.58 4.31 -5.83
CA LEU A 41 -7.57 2.84 -5.92
C LEU A 41 -8.83 2.25 -5.29
N SER A 42 -9.33 2.82 -4.18
CA SER A 42 -10.57 2.36 -3.58
C SER A 42 -11.78 2.59 -4.50
N HIS A 43 -11.83 3.73 -5.20
CA HIS A 43 -12.87 3.98 -6.20
C HIS A 43 -12.73 3.07 -7.43
N PHE A 44 -11.50 2.77 -7.85
CA PHE A 44 -11.26 1.95 -9.05
C PHE A 44 -11.54 0.46 -8.81
N PHE A 45 -11.08 -0.08 -7.67
CA PHE A 45 -11.22 -1.49 -7.32
C PHE A 45 -12.49 -1.80 -6.51
N LYS A 46 -13.26 -0.77 -6.11
CA LYS A 46 -14.48 -0.88 -5.28
C LYS A 46 -14.25 -1.60 -3.94
N CYS A 47 -13.01 -1.65 -3.46
CA CYS A 47 -12.60 -2.28 -2.22
C CYS A 47 -11.86 -1.26 -1.35
N PRO A 48 -11.88 -1.37 -0.02
CA PRO A 48 -11.03 -0.56 0.84
C PRO A 48 -9.55 -0.86 0.55
N VAL A 49 -8.75 0.17 0.26
CA VAL A 49 -7.31 0.05 0.02
C VAL A 49 -6.60 0.78 1.15
N ARG A 50 -5.57 0.16 1.74
CA ARG A 50 -4.70 0.80 2.74
C ARG A 50 -3.26 0.86 2.25
N LEU A 51 -2.67 2.05 2.30
CA LEU A 51 -1.29 2.30 1.91
C LEU A 51 -0.41 2.52 3.15
N HIS A 52 0.54 1.61 3.33
CA HIS A 52 1.55 1.71 4.37
C HIS A 52 2.85 2.28 3.79
N LEU A 53 3.19 3.51 4.16
CA LEU A 53 4.47 4.13 3.82
C LEU A 53 5.51 3.86 4.91
N GLN A 54 6.59 3.20 4.53
CA GLN A 54 7.80 3.13 5.35
C GLN A 54 8.87 4.03 4.75
N THR A 55 9.22 5.12 5.45
CA THR A 55 10.26 6.04 4.99
C THR A 55 11.64 5.51 5.37
N VAL A 56 12.52 5.35 4.39
CA VAL A 56 13.92 4.94 4.62
C VAL A 56 14.86 6.07 4.19
N PRO A 57 15.90 6.40 4.97
CA PRO A 57 16.82 7.49 4.63
C PRO A 57 17.68 7.22 3.38
N SER A 58 17.90 5.95 3.02
CA SER A 58 18.68 5.55 1.85
C SER A 58 18.02 4.36 1.15
N LYS A 59 18.23 4.23 -0.16
CA LYS A 59 17.81 3.04 -0.91
C LYS A 59 18.51 1.83 -0.29
N VAL A 60 17.76 0.89 0.26
CA VAL A 60 18.31 -0.34 0.81
C VAL A 60 18.87 -1.14 -0.36
N VAL A 61 20.17 -0.98 -0.61
CA VAL A 61 20.93 -1.84 -1.50
C VAL A 61 21.12 -3.14 -0.73
N TYR A 62 20.40 -4.19 -1.14
CA TYR A 62 20.71 -5.53 -0.69
C TYR A 62 22.02 -5.93 -1.39
N ILE A 63 23.08 -6.11 -0.62
CA ILE A 63 24.39 -6.59 -1.06
C ILE A 63 24.43 -8.10 -0.80
#